data_AF-A0A2A6BJJ7-F1
#
_entry.id   AF-A0A2A6BJJ7-F1
#
_cell.length_a   1.000
_cell.length_b   1.000
_cell.length_c   1.000
_cell.angle_alpha   90.00
_cell.angle_beta   90.00
_cell.angle_gamma   90.00
#
_symmetry.space_group_name_H-M   'P 1'
#
loop_
_entity.id
_entity.type
_entity.pdbx_description
1 polymer ?
#
loop_
_entity_poly.entity_id
_entity_poly.type
_entity_poly.pdbx_seq_one_letter_code
_entity_poly.pdbx_strand_id
1 'polypeptide(L)'
;AKSVVITGLECRDFYFTWKSEVFTCDSSCSVYFQAGMSPLRIFDIFQTYFISILLLITIFFACLVYTKLLFYLPHSRNYTFKLIVFNGIVNLLSCSMYLLVYQLTSYNFMYRFYLYLKDRGFYIIAAVICALFDGMALNSALCIALNRLIAIRATTTEKNFKLFFYVSLLFSTLLPVTKIVDLFTFGPLVLEEYYFDYGQVLLPITIFSNNILSIIGNVQAAMVCCATLLLNSRIVIHRNKAEKGLMITSIVSYLFYTLYLINTLLADYFSFGVCAYTRYFYLGIASITPFWCLILFTKTVRQSAFKRTKEISFATVHS
;
A
#
# COMPACT_ATOMS: atom_id res chain seq x y z
N ALA A 1 -33.24 -37.52 -20.65
CA ALA A 1 -32.37 -36.42 -20.16
C ALA A 1 -32.42 -35.30 -21.19
N LYS A 2 -33.06 -34.17 -20.85
CA LYS A 2 -33.22 -33.03 -21.77
C LYS A 2 -31.94 -32.19 -21.74
N SER A 3 -31.26 -32.10 -22.87
CA SER A 3 -30.23 -31.11 -23.13
C SER A 3 -30.88 -29.73 -23.29
N VAL A 4 -30.56 -28.81 -22.40
CA VAL A 4 -30.87 -27.39 -22.59
C VAL A 4 -29.61 -26.76 -23.16
N VAL A 5 -29.62 -26.52 -24.47
CA VAL A 5 -28.68 -25.64 -25.15
C VAL A 5 -29.17 -24.22 -24.89
N ILE A 6 -28.41 -23.43 -24.13
CA ILE A 6 -28.60 -21.98 -24.01
C ILE A 6 -27.55 -21.32 -24.89
N THR A 7 -27.93 -21.04 -26.13
CA THR A 7 -27.31 -20.02 -26.97
C THR A 7 -27.92 -18.68 -26.59
N GLY A 8 -27.15 -17.83 -25.93
CA GLY A 8 -27.54 -16.47 -25.60
C GLY A 8 -26.31 -15.66 -25.24
N LEU A 9 -25.78 -14.92 -26.22
CA LEU A 9 -24.88 -13.80 -25.98
C LEU A 9 -25.69 -12.72 -25.26
N GLU A 10 -25.51 -12.59 -23.95
CA GLU A 10 -25.79 -11.34 -23.25
C GLU A 10 -24.48 -10.76 -22.72
N CYS A 11 -24.12 -9.62 -23.30
CA CYS A 11 -23.08 -8.72 -22.83
C CYS A 11 -23.57 -8.05 -21.53
N ARG A 12 -23.36 -8.70 -20.39
CA ARG A 12 -23.43 -8.11 -19.05
C ARG A 12 -23.03 -9.20 -18.09
N ASP A 13 -21.82 -9.07 -17.54
CA ASP A 13 -21.39 -9.59 -16.23
C ASP A 13 -19.86 -9.73 -16.23
N PHE A 14 -19.18 -8.65 -15.88
CA PHE A 14 -17.75 -8.67 -15.58
C PHE A 14 -17.53 -9.32 -14.20
N TYR A 15 -17.48 -10.65 -14.17
CA TYR A 15 -17.10 -11.41 -12.98
C TYR A 15 -15.67 -11.91 -13.09
N PHE A 16 -14.84 -11.53 -12.13
CA PHE A 16 -13.59 -12.24 -11.85
C PHE A 16 -13.90 -13.48 -11.01
N THR A 17 -14.54 -14.46 -11.64
CA THR A 17 -14.44 -15.85 -11.18
C THR A 17 -13.05 -16.33 -11.59
N TRP A 18 -12.27 -16.91 -10.65
CA TRP A 18 -11.22 -17.86 -10.99
C TRP A 18 -11.86 -19.15 -11.53
N LYS A 19 -12.76 -19.03 -12.50
CA LYS A 19 -13.04 -20.16 -13.38
C LYS A 19 -11.72 -20.37 -14.08
N SER A 20 -11.15 -21.56 -13.94
CA SER A 20 -10.39 -22.13 -15.03
C SER A 20 -11.32 -22.16 -16.25
N GLU A 21 -11.51 -21.01 -16.90
CA GLU A 21 -11.61 -21.03 -18.34
C GLU A 21 -10.27 -21.62 -18.75
N VAL A 22 -10.31 -22.94 -18.93
CA VAL A 22 -9.63 -23.58 -20.03
C VAL A 22 -9.79 -22.59 -21.17
N PHE A 23 -8.73 -21.81 -21.39
CA PHE A 23 -8.52 -21.15 -22.66
C PHE A 23 -8.55 -22.31 -23.66
N THR A 24 -9.72 -22.59 -24.22
CA THR A 24 -9.81 -23.16 -25.56
C THR A 24 -9.32 -22.05 -26.47
N CYS A 25 -8.01 -21.76 -26.41
CA CYS A 25 -7.30 -21.25 -27.55
C CYS A 25 -7.56 -22.28 -28.64
N ASP A 26 -8.22 -21.82 -29.71
CA ASP A 26 -8.30 -22.54 -30.97
C ASP A 26 -6.96 -23.24 -31.25
N SER A 27 -6.99 -24.56 -31.15
CA SER A 27 -6.26 -25.59 -31.90
C SER A 27 -4.89 -25.29 -32.51
N SER A 28 -4.01 -24.49 -31.89
CA SER A 28 -2.61 -24.33 -32.36
C SER A 28 -1.57 -23.97 -31.30
N CYS A 29 -1.94 -23.79 -30.03
CA CYS A 29 -0.97 -23.50 -28.97
C CYS A 29 -1.18 -24.39 -27.74
N SER A 30 -1.04 -25.70 -27.95
CA SER A 30 -0.89 -26.66 -26.86
C SER A 30 0.51 -26.50 -26.23
N VAL A 31 0.67 -25.51 -25.36
CA VAL A 31 1.76 -25.53 -24.39
C VAL A 31 1.36 -26.51 -23.30
N TYR A 32 1.83 -27.75 -23.46
CA TYR A 32 1.84 -28.77 -22.42
C TYR A 32 2.52 -28.20 -21.17
N PHE A 33 1.75 -27.76 -20.17
CA PHE A 33 2.24 -27.53 -18.82
C PHE A 33 2.37 -28.89 -18.13
N GLN A 34 3.45 -29.60 -18.45
CA GLN A 34 3.92 -30.79 -17.74
C GLN A 34 4.31 -30.43 -16.30
N ALA A 35 3.71 -31.13 -15.32
CA ALA A 35 4.23 -31.57 -14.00
C ALA A 35 5.37 -30.77 -13.31
N GLY A 36 5.36 -29.44 -13.42
CA GLY A 36 6.28 -28.52 -12.75
C GLY A 36 5.49 -27.36 -12.18
N MET A 37 5.93 -26.80 -11.05
CA MET A 37 5.32 -25.58 -10.51
C MET A 37 5.31 -24.49 -11.59
N SER A 38 4.14 -23.90 -11.86
CA SER A 38 4.02 -22.84 -12.85
C SER A 38 4.99 -21.68 -12.51
N PRO A 39 5.69 -21.07 -13.50
CA PRO A 39 6.63 -19.98 -13.25
C PRO A 39 6.04 -18.83 -12.42
N LEU A 40 4.74 -18.56 -12.59
CA LEU A 40 3.99 -17.57 -11.82
C LEU A 40 3.94 -17.91 -10.32
N ARG A 41 3.83 -19.18 -9.96
CA ARG A 41 3.83 -19.63 -8.57
C ARG A 41 5.20 -19.47 -7.93
N ILE A 42 6.27 -19.84 -8.65
CA ILE A 42 7.64 -19.64 -8.17
C ILE A 42 7.89 -18.16 -7.92
N PHE A 43 7.45 -17.32 -8.86
CA PHE A 43 7.50 -15.87 -8.71
C PHE A 43 6.71 -15.39 -7.50
N ASP A 44 5.49 -15.89 -7.28
CA ASP A 44 4.63 -15.53 -6.15
C ASP A 44 5.25 -15.88 -4.78
N ILE A 45 5.84 -17.07 -4.67
CA ILE A 45 6.59 -17.51 -3.49
C ILE A 45 7.79 -16.60 -3.25
N PHE A 46 8.59 -16.36 -4.30
CA PHE A 46 9.80 -15.56 -4.20
C PHE A 46 9.50 -14.11 -3.79
N GLN A 47 8.55 -13.45 -4.46
CA GLN A 47 8.18 -12.08 -4.12
C GLN A 47 7.63 -11.98 -2.70
N THR A 48 6.82 -12.96 -2.26
CA THR A 48 6.21 -12.93 -0.92
C THR A 48 7.27 -13.03 0.14
N TYR A 49 8.20 -13.98 -0.01
CA TYR A 49 9.30 -14.16 0.92
C TYR A 49 10.23 -12.93 0.95
N PHE A 50 10.62 -12.45 -0.23
CA PHE A 50 11.52 -11.31 -0.37
C PHE A 50 10.95 -10.04 0.25
N ILE A 51 9.73 -9.66 -0.12
CA ILE A 51 9.08 -8.45 0.42
C ILE A 51 8.79 -8.60 1.91
N SER A 52 8.39 -9.78 2.39
CA SER A 52 8.11 -9.98 3.82
C SER A 52 9.36 -9.86 4.69
N ILE A 53 10.51 -10.36 4.24
CA ILE A 53 11.80 -10.16 4.93
C ILE A 53 12.18 -8.69 4.96
N LEU A 54 12.09 -8.01 3.80
CA LEU A 54 12.40 -6.59 3.73
C LEU A 54 11.46 -5.77 4.61
N LEU A 55 10.18 -6.11 4.65
CA LEU A 55 9.17 -5.47 5.49
C LEU A 55 9.50 -5.66 6.97
N LEU A 56 9.85 -6.88 7.40
CA LEU A 56 10.23 -7.18 8.78
C LEU A 56 11.45 -6.35 9.23
N ILE A 57 12.51 -6.34 8.41
CA ILE A 57 13.72 -5.54 8.65
C ILE A 57 13.37 -4.06 8.70
N THR A 58 12.55 -3.59 7.77
CA THR A 58 12.13 -2.18 7.67
C THR A 58 11.32 -1.77 8.89
N ILE A 59 10.36 -2.57 9.34
CA ILE A 59 9.57 -2.32 10.55
C ILE A 59 10.48 -2.20 11.77
N PHE A 60 11.44 -3.11 11.93
CA PHE A 60 12.39 -3.06 13.04
C PHE A 60 13.17 -1.73 13.07
N PHE A 61 13.76 -1.32 11.94
CA PHE A 61 14.49 -0.06 11.86
C PHE A 61 13.56 1.16 11.96
N ALA A 62 12.36 1.08 11.41
CA ALA A 62 11.35 2.14 11.48
C ALA A 62 10.93 2.40 12.93
N CYS A 63 10.69 1.35 13.72
CA CYS A 63 10.40 1.47 15.14
C CYS A 63 11.51 2.26 15.87
N LEU A 64 12.78 1.95 15.62
CA LEU A 64 13.90 2.66 16.25
C LEU A 64 14.00 4.13 15.80
N VAL A 65 13.91 4.38 14.50
CA VAL A 65 14.10 5.73 13.92
C VAL A 65 12.90 6.62 14.19
N TYR A 66 11.68 6.13 14.00
CA TYR A 66 10.45 6.89 14.22
C TYR A 66 10.26 7.23 15.70
N THR A 67 10.57 6.31 16.61
CA THR A 67 10.57 6.61 18.05
C THR A 67 11.53 7.75 18.36
N LYS A 68 12.78 7.71 17.87
CA LYS A 68 13.73 8.82 18.04
C LYS A 68 13.23 10.13 17.44
N LEU A 69 12.65 10.12 16.25
CA LEU A 69 12.14 11.32 15.59
C LEU A 69 10.95 11.95 16.33
N LEU A 70 10.09 11.13 16.95
CA LEU A 70 8.94 11.61 17.73
C LEU A 70 9.36 12.23 19.07
N PHE A 71 10.34 11.64 19.76
CA PHE A 71 10.74 12.08 21.10
C PHE A 71 11.89 13.09 21.14
N TYR A 72 12.69 13.23 20.07
CA TYR A 72 13.81 14.18 20.06
C TYR A 72 13.33 15.64 19.87
N LEU A 73 13.62 16.49 20.85
CA LEU A 73 13.08 17.86 21.00
C LEU A 73 13.06 18.71 19.71
N PRO A 74 14.15 18.84 18.93
CA PRO A 74 14.14 19.71 17.75
C PRO A 74 13.25 19.20 16.61
N HIS A 75 12.95 17.89 16.55
CA HIS A 75 12.06 17.32 15.52
C HIS A 75 10.61 17.24 16.03
N SER A 76 10.42 16.99 17.32
CA SER A 76 9.10 16.89 17.97
C SER A 76 8.23 18.17 17.84
N ARG A 77 8.85 19.34 17.59
CA ARG A 77 8.14 20.60 17.40
C ARG A 77 7.65 20.84 15.96
N ASN A 78 8.18 20.09 14.99
CA ASN A 78 7.80 20.25 13.59
C ASN A 78 6.73 19.22 13.20
N TYR A 79 5.52 19.72 12.99
CA TYR A 79 4.35 18.89 12.67
C TYR A 79 4.44 18.21 11.30
N THR A 80 5.23 18.74 10.36
CA THR A 80 5.50 18.09 9.07
C THR A 80 6.23 16.77 9.27
N PHE A 81 7.23 16.73 10.17
CA PHE A 81 7.94 15.49 10.49
C PHE A 81 7.02 14.47 11.16
N LYS A 82 6.09 14.91 12.02
CA LYS A 82 5.09 14.03 12.63
C LYS A 82 4.17 13.41 11.57
N LEU A 83 3.72 14.17 10.57
CA LEU A 83 2.93 13.62 9.46
C LEU A 83 3.74 12.63 8.64
N ILE A 84 5.01 12.90 8.36
CA ILE A 84 5.87 11.97 7.62
C ILE A 84 6.03 10.65 8.39
N VAL A 85 6.26 10.71 9.70
CA VAL A 85 6.34 9.51 10.55
C VAL A 85 4.99 8.77 10.56
N PHE A 86 3.88 9.48 10.72
CA PHE A 86 2.54 8.89 10.69
C PHE A 86 2.26 8.17 9.36
N ASN A 87 2.47 8.83 8.23
CA ASN A 87 2.32 8.24 6.91
C ASN A 87 3.25 7.03 6.72
N GLY A 88 4.48 7.10 7.21
CA GLY A 88 5.43 5.97 7.16
C GLY A 88 4.92 4.76 7.93
N ILE A 89 4.43 4.95 9.16
CA ILE A 89 3.83 3.88 9.98
C ILE A 89 2.62 3.27 9.27
N VAL A 90 1.71 4.12 8.78
CA VAL A 90 0.48 3.67 8.13
C VAL A 90 0.77 2.91 6.82
N ASN A 91 1.76 3.31 6.03
CA ASN A 91 2.18 2.57 4.84
C ASN A 91 2.71 1.17 5.19
N LEU A 92 3.58 1.06 6.21
CA LEU A 92 4.09 -0.23 6.66
C LEU A 92 2.97 -1.13 7.17
N LEU A 93 2.04 -0.58 7.96
CA LEU A 93 0.86 -1.30 8.45
C LEU A 93 -0.06 -1.73 7.30
N SER A 94 -0.29 -0.87 6.31
CA SER A 94 -1.07 -1.20 5.11
C SER A 94 -0.46 -2.40 4.38
N CYS A 95 0.86 -2.39 4.14
CA CYS A 95 1.57 -3.51 3.53
C CYS A 95 1.49 -4.79 4.37
N SER A 96 1.65 -4.71 5.70
CA SER A 96 1.51 -5.86 6.60
C SER A 96 0.10 -6.43 6.58
N MET A 97 -0.92 -5.58 6.58
CA MET A 97 -2.31 -6.03 6.51
C MET A 97 -2.63 -6.62 5.14
N TYR A 98 -2.10 -6.07 4.05
CA TYR A 98 -2.27 -6.64 2.72
C TYR A 98 -1.66 -8.05 2.63
N LEU A 99 -0.46 -8.25 3.21
CA LEU A 99 0.15 -9.57 3.33
C LEU A 99 -0.81 -10.55 4.04
N LEU A 100 -1.38 -10.13 5.18
CA LEU A 100 -2.29 -10.95 5.99
C LEU A 100 -3.70 -11.14 5.42
N VAL A 101 -4.20 -10.23 4.58
CA VAL A 101 -5.59 -10.30 4.08
C VAL A 101 -5.68 -10.90 2.69
N TYR A 102 -4.69 -10.64 1.83
CA TYR A 102 -4.72 -10.99 0.41
C TYR A 102 -3.58 -11.91 -0.02
N GLN A 103 -2.35 -11.67 0.43
CA GLN A 103 -1.21 -12.42 -0.10
C GLN A 103 -1.12 -13.83 0.49
N LEU A 104 -1.31 -13.98 1.80
CA LEU A 104 -1.21 -15.27 2.47
C LEU A 104 -2.39 -16.22 2.17
N THR A 105 -3.49 -15.71 1.61
CA THR A 105 -4.66 -16.53 1.25
C THR A 105 -4.38 -17.48 0.08
N SER A 106 -3.39 -17.17 -0.77
CA SER A 106 -2.98 -18.03 -1.89
C SER A 106 -2.22 -19.29 -1.46
N TYR A 107 -1.90 -19.43 -0.17
CA TYR A 107 -1.10 -20.53 0.35
C TYR A 107 -1.93 -21.56 1.12
N ASN A 108 -1.83 -22.83 0.72
CA ASN A 108 -2.54 -23.95 1.33
C ASN A 108 -2.29 -24.07 2.85
N PHE A 109 -1.07 -23.79 3.34
CA PHE A 109 -0.79 -23.89 4.79
C PHE A 109 -1.62 -22.92 5.65
N MET A 110 -2.10 -21.81 5.08
CA MET A 110 -2.95 -20.85 5.77
C MET A 110 -4.45 -21.16 5.65
N TYR A 111 -4.83 -22.20 4.89
CA TYR A 111 -6.22 -22.54 4.63
C TYR A 111 -7.06 -22.63 5.91
N ARG A 112 -6.60 -23.40 6.91
CA ARG A 112 -7.33 -23.57 8.20
C ARG A 112 -7.46 -22.27 8.99
N PHE A 113 -6.47 -21.39 8.90
CA PHE A 113 -6.50 -20.09 9.56
C PHE A 113 -7.56 -19.19 8.93
N TYR A 114 -7.62 -19.11 7.60
CA TYR A 114 -8.64 -18.32 6.91
C TYR A 114 -10.04 -18.92 7.00
N LEU A 115 -10.15 -20.24 7.04
CA LEU A 115 -11.43 -20.90 7.30
C LEU A 115 -11.97 -20.51 8.67
N TYR A 116 -11.12 -20.51 9.71
CA TYR A 116 -11.49 -20.00 11.03
C TYR A 116 -11.89 -18.52 11.00
N LEU A 117 -11.17 -17.66 10.29
CA LEU A 117 -11.53 -16.24 10.15
C LEU A 117 -12.85 -16.03 9.40
N LYS A 118 -13.12 -16.86 8.38
CA LYS A 118 -14.37 -16.87 7.62
C LYS A 118 -15.54 -17.26 8.52
N ASP A 119 -15.42 -18.38 9.23
CA ASP A 119 -16.47 -18.93 10.10
C ASP A 119 -16.83 -18.01 11.27
N ARG A 120 -15.86 -17.22 11.75
CA ARG A 120 -16.05 -16.23 12.82
C ARG A 120 -16.42 -14.82 12.32
N GLY A 121 -16.46 -14.59 11.02
CA GLY A 121 -16.70 -13.26 10.44
C GLY A 121 -15.58 -12.24 10.67
N PHE A 122 -14.42 -12.67 11.17
CA PHE A 122 -13.27 -11.79 11.41
C PHE A 122 -12.55 -11.37 10.13
N TYR A 123 -12.72 -12.13 9.04
CA TYR A 123 -12.09 -11.81 7.77
C TYR A 123 -12.52 -10.42 7.24
N ILE A 124 -13.82 -10.11 7.32
CA ILE A 124 -14.36 -8.81 6.88
C ILE A 124 -13.74 -7.67 7.69
N ILE A 125 -13.60 -7.85 9.01
CA ILE A 125 -12.98 -6.85 9.89
C ILE A 125 -11.53 -6.61 9.48
N ALA A 126 -10.76 -7.67 9.22
CA ALA A 126 -9.38 -7.56 8.76
C ALA A 126 -9.28 -6.82 7.41
N ALA A 127 -10.19 -7.11 6.47
CA ALA A 127 -10.27 -6.43 5.17
C ALA A 127 -10.62 -4.94 5.31
N VAL A 128 -11.54 -4.58 6.20
CA VAL A 128 -11.88 -3.18 6.51
C VAL A 128 -10.68 -2.44 7.10
N ILE A 129 -9.95 -3.06 8.04
CA ILE A 129 -8.75 -2.44 8.62
C ILE A 129 -7.67 -2.25 7.55
N CYS A 130 -7.51 -3.23 6.64
CA CYS A 130 -6.60 -3.12 5.51
C CYS A 130 -6.97 -1.94 4.59
N ALA A 131 -8.25 -1.82 4.22
CA ALA A 131 -8.74 -0.72 3.38
C ALA A 131 -8.61 0.64 4.07
N LEU A 132 -8.80 0.70 5.39
CA LEU A 132 -8.60 1.90 6.20
C LEU A 132 -7.14 2.34 6.16
N PHE A 133 -6.18 1.45 6.41
CA PHE A 133 -4.76 1.81 6.39
C PHE A 133 -4.28 2.20 4.99
N ASP A 134 -4.72 1.52 3.94
CA ASP A 134 -4.45 1.89 2.55
C ASP A 134 -4.94 3.30 2.23
N GLY A 135 -6.19 3.61 2.58
CA GLY A 135 -6.74 4.94 2.40
C GLY A 135 -6.05 6.01 3.25
N MET A 136 -5.72 5.71 4.51
CA MET A 136 -5.01 6.64 5.40
C MET A 136 -3.61 6.95 4.88
N ALA A 137 -2.89 5.96 4.34
CA ALA A 137 -1.60 6.14 3.72
C ALA A 137 -1.70 7.10 2.53
N LEU A 138 -2.61 6.84 1.59
CA LEU A 138 -2.80 7.69 0.42
C LEU A 138 -3.15 9.14 0.78
N ASN A 139 -4.11 9.35 1.67
CA ASN A 139 -4.59 10.69 2.02
C ASN A 139 -3.60 11.47 2.88
N SER A 140 -2.87 10.79 3.78
CA SER A 140 -1.84 11.46 4.59
C SER A 140 -0.64 11.87 3.74
N ALA A 141 -0.31 11.12 2.69
CA ALA A 141 0.69 11.47 1.70
C ALA A 141 0.35 12.80 0.97
N LEU A 142 -0.91 12.95 0.53
CA LEU A 142 -1.43 14.22 -0.03
C LEU A 142 -1.29 15.38 0.96
N CYS A 143 -1.68 15.16 2.21
CA CYS A 143 -1.59 16.18 3.26
C CYS A 143 -0.15 16.62 3.53
N ILE A 144 0.83 15.70 3.49
CA ILE A 144 2.25 16.03 3.59
C ILE A 144 2.68 16.94 2.43
N ALA A 145 2.31 16.60 1.20
CA ALA A 145 2.65 17.42 0.03
C ALA A 145 2.02 18.82 0.13
N LEU A 146 0.77 18.91 0.55
CA LEU A 146 0.07 20.18 0.76
C LEU A 146 0.74 21.02 1.86
N ASN A 147 1.08 20.41 2.99
CA ASN A 147 1.76 21.09 4.10
C ASN A 147 3.09 21.70 3.66
N ARG A 148 3.87 20.95 2.87
CA ARG A 148 5.16 21.40 2.35
C ARG A 148 5.00 22.54 1.34
N LEU A 149 4.00 22.46 0.46
CA LEU A 149 3.70 23.56 -0.46
C LEU A 149 3.27 24.83 0.30
N ILE A 150 2.46 24.69 1.36
CA ILE A 150 2.08 25.80 2.22
C ILE A 150 3.32 26.38 2.92
N ALA A 151 4.20 25.54 3.47
CA ALA A 151 5.43 26.01 4.12
C ALA A 151 6.35 26.80 3.17
N ILE A 152 6.39 26.44 1.88
CA ILE A 152 7.15 27.19 0.87
C ILE A 152 6.50 28.54 0.54
N ARG A 153 5.17 28.61 0.51
CA ARG A 153 4.41 29.82 0.14
C ARG A 153 4.22 30.79 1.31
N ALA A 154 3.96 30.27 2.49
CA ALA A 154 3.69 31.05 3.69
C ALA A 154 5.01 31.29 4.44
N THR A 155 5.72 32.34 4.06
CA THR A 155 7.01 32.73 4.65
C THR A 155 6.94 33.21 6.11
N THR A 156 5.76 33.29 6.75
CA THR A 156 5.60 34.18 7.92
C THR A 156 4.69 33.73 9.09
N THR A 157 4.00 32.57 9.07
CA THR A 157 3.08 32.22 10.19
C THR A 157 3.26 30.81 10.74
N GLU A 158 4.11 30.66 11.76
CA GLU A 158 4.31 29.39 12.51
C GLU A 158 3.04 28.86 13.20
N LYS A 159 2.08 29.73 13.54
CA LYS A 159 0.88 29.35 14.29
C LYS A 159 -0.08 28.42 13.53
N ASN A 160 -0.08 28.45 12.19
CA ASN A 160 -1.05 27.71 11.38
C ASN A 160 -0.69 26.23 11.17
N PHE A 161 0.56 25.82 11.42
CA PHE A 161 1.00 24.44 11.18
C PHE A 161 0.40 23.40 12.15
N LYS A 162 0.03 23.83 13.38
CA LYS A 162 -0.63 22.95 14.36
C LYS A 162 -2.03 22.57 13.92
N LEU A 163 -2.84 23.56 13.54
CA LEU A 163 -4.21 23.34 13.10
C LEU A 163 -4.22 22.50 11.82
N PHE A 164 -3.35 22.83 10.86
CA PHE A 164 -3.20 22.08 9.62
C PHE A 164 -2.89 20.60 9.88
N PHE A 165 -2.03 20.30 10.85
CA PHE A 165 -1.71 18.91 11.25
C PHE A 165 -2.95 18.13 11.70
N TYR A 166 -3.73 18.67 12.64
CA TYR A 166 -4.91 17.98 13.17
C TYR A 166 -6.00 17.82 12.10
N VAL A 167 -6.22 18.85 11.27
CA VAL A 167 -7.15 18.77 10.15
C VAL A 167 -6.70 17.72 9.14
N SER A 168 -5.39 17.67 8.83
CA SER A 168 -4.83 16.66 7.93
C SER A 168 -5.03 15.24 8.46
N LEU A 169 -4.81 15.03 9.76
CA LEU A 169 -5.00 13.73 10.40
C LEU A 169 -6.46 13.29 10.33
N LEU A 170 -7.40 14.20 10.66
CA LEU A 170 -8.84 13.96 10.58
C LEU A 170 -9.29 13.68 9.14
N PHE A 171 -8.81 14.45 8.17
CA PHE A 171 -9.15 14.25 6.77
C PHE A 171 -8.64 12.90 6.26
N SER A 172 -7.43 12.50 6.68
CA SER A 172 -6.83 11.23 6.28
C SER A 172 -7.57 10.01 6.83
N THR A 173 -8.25 10.14 7.97
CA THR A 173 -9.06 9.06 8.56
C THR A 173 -10.50 9.05 8.06
N LEU A 174 -11.07 10.21 7.72
CA LEU A 174 -12.46 10.32 7.24
C LEU A 174 -12.61 9.94 5.77
N LEU A 175 -11.67 10.31 4.90
CA LEU A 175 -11.79 10.02 3.46
C LEU A 175 -11.86 8.53 3.10
N PRO A 176 -11.15 7.60 3.77
CA PRO A 176 -11.27 6.17 3.51
C PRO A 176 -12.63 5.58 3.89
N VAL A 177 -13.45 6.30 4.66
CA VAL A 177 -14.76 5.81 5.12
C VAL A 177 -15.67 5.45 3.95
N THR A 178 -15.59 6.15 2.82
CA THR A 178 -16.38 5.81 1.61
C THR A 178 -16.07 4.39 1.11
N LYS A 179 -14.79 4.03 1.01
CA LYS A 179 -14.33 2.69 0.63
C LYS A 179 -14.72 1.63 1.68
N ILE A 180 -14.67 1.99 2.96
CA ILE A 180 -15.07 1.10 4.06
C ILE A 180 -16.57 0.82 4.02
N VAL A 181 -17.39 1.85 3.82
CA VAL A 181 -18.84 1.72 3.70
C VAL A 181 -19.19 0.83 2.51
N ASP A 182 -18.55 1.05 1.35
CA ASP A 182 -18.73 0.21 0.17
C ASP A 182 -18.44 -1.27 0.47
N LEU A 183 -17.27 -1.55 1.06
CA LEU A 183 -16.85 -2.91 1.42
C LEU A 183 -17.74 -3.59 2.47
N PHE A 184 -18.37 -2.82 3.36
CA PHE A 184 -19.23 -3.35 4.41
C PHE A 184 -20.68 -3.55 3.95
N THR A 185 -21.20 -2.67 3.09
CA THR A 185 -22.64 -2.59 2.78
C THR A 185 -23.02 -3.06 1.38
N PHE A 186 -22.14 -2.86 0.38
CA PHE A 186 -22.50 -3.07 -1.04
C PHE A 186 -21.58 -4.03 -1.78
N GLY A 187 -20.40 -4.35 -1.25
CA GLY A 187 -19.46 -5.27 -1.86
C GLY A 187 -18.72 -6.10 -0.82
N PRO A 188 -19.41 -6.98 -0.07
CA PRO A 188 -18.74 -7.78 0.94
C PRO A 188 -17.65 -8.63 0.30
N LEU A 189 -16.47 -8.58 0.89
CA LEU A 189 -15.36 -9.44 0.53
C LEU A 189 -15.64 -10.84 1.10
N VAL A 190 -15.85 -11.82 0.21
CA VAL A 190 -16.16 -13.20 0.56
C VAL A 190 -14.97 -14.09 0.21
N LEU A 191 -14.67 -15.06 1.08
CA LEU A 191 -13.67 -16.09 0.81
C LEU A 191 -14.33 -17.30 0.13
N GLU A 192 -13.98 -17.54 -1.12
CA GLU A 192 -14.43 -18.70 -1.89
C GLU A 192 -13.35 -19.78 -1.91
N GLU A 193 -13.78 -21.05 -1.85
CA GLU A 193 -12.90 -22.21 -1.81
C GLU A 193 -12.53 -22.65 -3.23
N TYR A 194 -11.23 -22.76 -3.49
CA TYR A 194 -10.70 -23.26 -4.74
C TYR A 194 -9.84 -24.50 -4.49
N TYR A 195 -9.99 -25.48 -5.39
CA TYR A 195 -9.23 -26.71 -5.40
C TYR A 195 -8.16 -26.62 -6.48
N PHE A 196 -6.91 -26.52 -6.07
CA PHE A 196 -5.77 -26.62 -6.97
C PHE A 196 -5.06 -27.96 -6.77
N ASP A 197 -4.21 -28.35 -7.72
CA ASP A 197 -3.47 -29.63 -7.69
C ASP A 197 -2.61 -29.85 -6.42
N TYR A 198 -2.33 -28.77 -5.68
CA TYR A 198 -1.51 -28.78 -4.47
C TYR A 198 -2.32 -28.53 -3.19
N GLY A 199 -3.65 -28.57 -3.28
CA GLY A 199 -4.59 -28.52 -2.16
C GLY A 199 -5.60 -27.38 -2.23
N GLN A 200 -6.38 -27.27 -1.15
CA GLN A 200 -7.43 -26.27 -1.01
C GLN A 200 -6.83 -24.91 -0.62
N VAL A 201 -7.34 -23.84 -1.22
CA VAL A 201 -7.04 -22.47 -0.81
C VAL A 201 -8.34 -21.67 -0.78
N LEU A 202 -8.33 -20.60 0.02
CA LEU A 202 -9.44 -19.65 0.09
C LEU A 202 -9.02 -18.40 -0.65
N LEU A 203 -9.72 -18.01 -1.71
CA LEU A 203 -9.42 -16.77 -2.42
C LEU A 203 -10.47 -15.71 -2.10
N PRO A 204 -10.04 -14.47 -1.84
CA PRO A 204 -10.97 -13.37 -1.61
C PRO A 204 -11.56 -12.87 -2.92
N ILE A 205 -12.89 -12.77 -2.93
CA ILE A 205 -13.67 -12.29 -4.06
C ILE A 205 -14.60 -11.20 -3.54
N THR A 206 -14.59 -10.08 -4.25
CA THR A 206 -15.54 -9.00 -4.05
C THR A 206 -16.79 -9.29 -4.87
N ILE A 207 -17.90 -9.58 -4.19
CA ILE A 207 -19.21 -9.69 -4.85
C ILE A 207 -19.79 -8.27 -4.92
N PHE A 208 -19.52 -7.55 -6.00
CA PHE A 208 -20.02 -6.19 -6.15
C PHE A 208 -21.52 -6.19 -6.39
N SER A 209 -22.30 -5.70 -5.42
CA SER A 209 -23.72 -5.40 -5.63
C SER A 209 -23.92 -4.01 -6.25
N ASN A 210 -22.92 -3.10 -6.16
CA ASN A 210 -23.02 -1.73 -6.66
C ASN A 210 -21.71 -1.24 -7.29
N ASN A 211 -21.62 -1.31 -8.63
CA ASN A 211 -20.45 -0.85 -9.38
C ASN A 211 -20.15 0.65 -9.20
N ILE A 212 -21.15 1.48 -8.86
CA ILE A 212 -21.00 2.93 -8.80
C ILE A 212 -20.05 3.34 -7.66
N LEU A 213 -20.19 2.75 -6.47
CA LEU A 213 -19.37 3.12 -5.32
C LEU A 213 -17.91 2.69 -5.47
N SER A 214 -17.67 1.49 -6.02
CA SER A 214 -16.34 1.02 -6.39
C SER A 214 -15.65 1.96 -7.39
N ILE A 215 -16.39 2.42 -8.42
CA ILE A 215 -15.89 3.41 -9.37
C ILE A 215 -15.55 4.73 -8.67
N ILE A 216 -16.42 5.23 -7.79
CA ILE A 216 -16.16 6.47 -7.02
C ILE A 216 -14.90 6.33 -6.18
N GLY A 217 -14.70 5.20 -5.49
CA GLY A 217 -13.51 4.92 -4.69
C GLY A 217 -12.23 4.90 -5.54
N ASN A 218 -12.26 4.27 -6.71
CA ASN A 218 -11.13 4.23 -7.64
C ASN A 218 -10.81 5.61 -8.22
N VAL A 219 -11.84 6.38 -8.59
CA VAL A 219 -11.70 7.76 -9.08
C VAL A 219 -11.13 8.66 -7.97
N GLN A 220 -11.61 8.53 -6.74
CA GLN A 220 -11.07 9.25 -5.58
C GLN A 220 -9.59 8.94 -5.38
N ALA A 221 -9.19 7.66 -5.41
CA ALA A 221 -7.80 7.25 -5.26
C ALA A 221 -6.91 7.81 -6.38
N ALA A 222 -7.38 7.73 -7.64
CA ALA A 222 -6.68 8.29 -8.80
C ALA A 222 -6.53 9.81 -8.68
N MET A 223 -7.60 10.53 -8.31
CA MET A 223 -7.56 11.99 -8.11
C MET A 223 -6.56 12.37 -7.01
N VAL A 224 -6.56 11.68 -5.88
CA VAL A 224 -5.61 11.93 -4.79
C VAL A 224 -4.19 11.67 -5.24
N CYS A 225 -3.93 10.57 -5.95
CA CYS A 225 -2.61 10.25 -6.51
C CYS A 225 -2.12 11.33 -7.49
N CYS A 226 -2.97 11.73 -8.44
CA CYS A 226 -2.66 12.78 -9.42
C CYS A 226 -2.41 14.13 -8.75
N ALA A 227 -3.29 14.54 -7.81
CA ALA A 227 -3.12 15.78 -7.06
C ALA A 227 -1.79 15.79 -6.30
N THR A 228 -1.44 14.67 -5.67
CA THR A 228 -0.20 14.56 -4.91
C THR A 228 1.03 14.62 -5.81
N LEU A 229 0.99 13.97 -6.98
CA LEU A 229 2.06 14.06 -7.97
C LEU A 229 2.26 15.49 -8.49
N LEU A 230 1.17 16.21 -8.78
CA LEU A 230 1.20 17.62 -9.21
C LEU A 230 1.76 18.56 -8.13
N LEU A 231 1.40 18.32 -6.87
CA LEU A 231 1.95 19.10 -5.75
C LEU A 231 3.45 18.86 -5.60
N ASN A 232 3.89 17.60 -5.69
CA ASN A 232 5.31 17.27 -5.61
C ASN A 232 6.11 17.83 -6.78
N SER A 233 5.60 17.78 -8.02
CA SER A 233 6.30 18.36 -9.17
C SER A 233 6.44 19.88 -9.03
N ARG A 234 5.44 20.58 -8.50
CA ARG A 234 5.53 22.01 -8.18
C ARG A 234 6.58 22.32 -7.10
N ILE A 235 6.64 21.50 -6.05
CA ILE A 235 7.67 21.62 -5.00
C ILE A 235 9.07 21.44 -5.59
N VAL A 236 9.24 20.51 -6.54
CA VAL A 236 10.50 20.27 -7.26
C VAL A 236 10.96 21.49 -8.02
N ILE A 237 10.05 22.14 -8.75
CA ILE A 237 10.35 23.33 -9.56
C ILE A 237 10.82 24.50 -8.68
N HIS A 238 10.26 24.67 -7.48
CA HIS A 238 10.60 25.77 -6.56
C HIS A 238 11.96 25.63 -5.83
N ARG A 239 12.81 24.66 -6.21
CA ARG A 239 14.26 24.54 -5.88
C ARG A 239 14.69 25.03 -4.49
N ASN A 240 14.15 24.46 -3.42
CA ASN A 240 14.67 24.73 -2.08
C ASN A 240 15.89 23.82 -1.78
N LYS A 241 17.11 24.40 -1.77
CA LYS A 241 18.37 23.63 -1.62
C LYS A 241 18.46 22.85 -0.30
N ALA A 242 17.76 23.31 0.75
CA ALA A 242 17.75 22.67 2.07
C ALA A 242 16.95 21.35 2.13
N GLU A 243 16.03 21.11 1.19
CA GLU A 243 15.10 19.96 1.23
C GLU A 243 15.33 18.91 0.15
N LYS A 244 16.47 18.92 -0.55
CA LYS A 244 16.73 18.01 -1.69
C LYS A 244 16.47 16.54 -1.36
N GLY A 245 16.84 16.07 -0.16
CA GLY A 245 16.62 14.68 0.24
C GLY A 245 15.14 14.33 0.48
N LEU A 246 14.41 15.24 1.13
CA LEU A 246 12.96 15.13 1.34
C LEU A 246 12.17 15.24 0.02
N MET A 247 12.76 15.87 -1.00
CA MET A 247 12.18 15.96 -2.33
C MET A 247 12.37 14.65 -3.11
N ILE A 248 13.58 14.09 -3.13
CA ILE A 248 13.89 12.82 -3.81
C ILE A 248 13.05 11.68 -3.22
N THR A 249 13.00 11.57 -1.89
CA THR A 249 12.15 10.60 -1.18
C THR A 249 10.70 10.64 -1.63
N SER A 250 10.14 11.85 -1.72
CA SER A 250 8.77 12.08 -2.17
C SER A 250 8.59 11.54 -3.59
N ILE A 251 9.40 12.00 -4.55
CA ILE A 251 9.29 11.59 -5.96
C ILE A 251 9.38 10.07 -6.11
N VAL A 252 10.39 9.45 -5.49
CA VAL A 252 10.60 8.01 -5.60
C VAL A 252 9.43 7.24 -4.99
N SER A 253 8.92 7.66 -3.82
CA SER A 253 7.73 7.07 -3.21
C SER A 253 6.51 7.13 -4.13
N TYR A 254 6.23 8.29 -4.73
CA TYR A 254 5.07 8.44 -5.62
C TYR A 254 5.24 7.70 -6.94
N LEU A 255 6.46 7.56 -7.45
CA LEU A 255 6.71 6.74 -8.63
C LEU A 255 6.29 5.28 -8.37
N PHE A 256 6.74 4.69 -7.26
CA PHE A 256 6.37 3.32 -6.91
C PHE A 256 4.89 3.16 -6.58
N TYR A 257 4.28 4.14 -5.91
CA TYR A 257 2.84 4.14 -5.67
C TYR A 257 2.02 4.23 -6.97
N THR A 258 2.46 5.07 -7.92
CA THR A 258 1.81 5.19 -9.24
C THR A 258 1.94 3.89 -10.02
N LEU A 259 3.11 3.22 -9.96
CA LEU A 259 3.28 1.90 -10.57
C LEU A 259 2.36 0.85 -9.93
N TYR A 260 2.21 0.87 -8.60
CA TYR A 260 1.25 0.01 -7.91
C TYR A 260 -0.19 0.26 -8.38
N LEU A 261 -0.60 1.53 -8.51
CA LEU A 261 -1.95 1.91 -8.95
C LEU A 261 -2.19 1.49 -10.40
N ILE A 262 -1.26 1.76 -11.32
CA ILE A 262 -1.34 1.32 -12.72
C ILE A 262 -1.44 -0.21 -12.78
N ASN A 263 -0.58 -0.91 -12.04
CA ASN A 263 -0.59 -2.37 -12.02
C ASN A 263 -1.91 -2.93 -11.48
N THR A 264 -2.50 -2.28 -10.48
CA THR A 264 -3.82 -2.64 -9.93
C THR A 264 -4.91 -2.46 -10.98
N LEU A 265 -4.95 -1.30 -11.64
CA LEU A 265 -5.90 -1.03 -12.73
C LEU A 265 -5.74 -2.00 -13.91
N LEU A 266 -4.51 -2.33 -14.30
CA LEU A 266 -4.26 -3.31 -15.37
C LEU A 266 -4.79 -4.70 -15.00
N ALA A 267 -4.60 -5.11 -13.75
CA ALA A 267 -5.12 -6.38 -13.28
C ALA A 267 -6.65 -6.38 -13.14
N ASP A 268 -7.27 -5.28 -12.71
CA ASP A 268 -8.73 -5.20 -12.51
C ASP A 268 -9.51 -5.05 -13.83
N TYR A 269 -9.03 -4.20 -14.75
CA TYR A 269 -9.78 -3.87 -15.98
C TYR A 269 -9.37 -4.69 -17.20
N PHE A 270 -8.13 -5.16 -17.26
CA PHE A 270 -7.61 -5.91 -18.41
C PHE A 270 -7.35 -7.39 -18.10
N SER A 271 -7.62 -7.82 -16.86
CA SER A 271 -7.47 -9.22 -16.41
C SER A 271 -6.08 -9.81 -16.65
N PHE A 272 -5.04 -8.96 -16.63
CA PHE A 272 -3.66 -9.43 -16.79
C PHE A 272 -3.19 -10.16 -15.54
N GLY A 273 -3.16 -11.50 -15.60
CA GLY A 273 -2.77 -12.36 -14.47
C GLY A 273 -1.41 -11.99 -13.85
N VAL A 274 -0.41 -11.68 -14.68
CA VAL A 274 0.92 -11.24 -14.21
C VAL A 274 0.81 -9.99 -13.33
N CYS A 275 -0.02 -9.02 -13.73
CA CYS A 275 -0.26 -7.81 -12.94
C CYS A 275 -0.94 -8.13 -11.61
N ALA A 276 -1.84 -9.12 -11.55
CA ALA A 276 -2.45 -9.54 -10.30
C ALA A 276 -1.41 -10.11 -9.32
N TYR A 277 -0.49 -10.96 -9.80
CA TYR A 277 0.59 -11.50 -9.00
C TYR A 277 1.54 -10.41 -8.50
N THR A 278 1.94 -9.44 -9.32
CA THR A 278 2.91 -8.41 -8.93
C THR A 278 2.36 -7.33 -7.98
N ARG A 279 1.06 -7.34 -7.64
CA ARG A 279 0.44 -6.31 -6.77
C ARG A 279 1.16 -6.19 -5.42
N TYR A 280 1.41 -7.30 -4.74
CA TYR A 280 2.10 -7.29 -3.45
C TYR A 280 3.53 -6.79 -3.56
N PHE A 281 4.23 -7.13 -4.65
CA PHE A 281 5.57 -6.65 -4.91
C PHE A 281 5.62 -5.13 -5.05
N TYR A 282 4.76 -4.54 -5.87
CA TYR A 282 4.70 -3.09 -6.04
C TYR A 282 4.27 -2.36 -4.78
N LEU A 283 3.26 -2.89 -4.06
CA LEU A 283 2.82 -2.33 -2.78
C LEU A 283 3.95 -2.38 -1.74
N GLY A 284 4.66 -3.50 -1.66
CA GLY A 284 5.79 -3.71 -0.77
C GLY A 284 6.90 -2.70 -1.00
N ILE A 285 7.32 -2.54 -2.27
CA ILE A 285 8.32 -1.53 -2.63
C ILE A 285 7.81 -0.13 -2.31
N ALA A 286 6.58 0.22 -2.70
CA ALA A 286 5.99 1.53 -2.43
C ALA A 286 5.94 1.87 -0.93
N SER A 287 5.75 0.85 -0.07
CA SER A 287 5.66 1.01 1.39
C SER A 287 7.04 1.08 2.06
N ILE A 288 8.02 0.34 1.56
CA ILE A 288 9.36 0.21 2.13
C ILE A 288 10.27 1.36 1.69
N THR A 289 10.24 1.72 0.41
CA THR A 289 11.14 2.72 -0.19
C THR A 289 11.13 4.10 0.48
N PRO A 290 9.99 4.69 0.89
CA PRO A 290 9.97 6.01 1.51
C PRO A 290 10.84 6.08 2.76
N PHE A 291 10.82 5.02 3.59
CA PHE A 291 11.64 4.90 4.78
C PHE A 291 13.14 4.88 4.44
N TRP A 292 13.55 4.01 3.53
CA TRP A 292 14.96 3.88 3.16
C TRP A 292 15.49 5.12 2.45
N CYS A 293 14.71 5.72 1.56
CA CYS A 293 15.07 6.99 0.95
C CYS A 293 15.23 8.09 2.02
N LEU A 294 14.39 8.08 3.07
CA LEU A 294 14.43 9.10 4.11
C LEU A 294 15.73 8.97 4.93
N ILE A 295 16.16 7.75 5.25
CA ILE A 295 17.45 7.48 5.88
C ILE A 295 18.63 7.85 4.96
N LEU A 296 18.58 7.46 3.68
CA LEU A 296 19.70 7.64 2.76
C LEU A 296 19.92 9.12 2.41
N PHE A 297 18.85 9.85 2.09
CA PHE A 297 18.94 11.20 1.53
C PHE A 297 18.76 12.31 2.57
N THR A 298 18.20 12.04 3.75
CA THR A 298 17.98 13.08 4.76
C THR A 298 19.09 13.05 5.82
N LYS A 299 20.11 13.89 5.65
CA LYS A 299 21.28 13.96 6.53
C LYS A 299 20.90 14.15 8.01
N THR A 300 19.88 14.96 8.31
CA THR A 300 19.43 15.21 9.69
C THR A 300 18.86 13.96 10.35
N VAL A 301 18.02 13.20 9.63
CA VAL A 301 17.48 11.94 10.13
C VAL A 301 18.58 10.92 10.31
N ARG A 302 19.49 10.78 9.33
CA ARG A 302 20.64 9.87 9.43
C ARG A 302 21.53 10.20 10.62
N GLN A 303 21.81 11.49 10.85
CA GLN A 303 22.58 11.92 12.01
C GLN A 303 21.83 11.65 13.32
N SER A 304 20.52 11.87 13.37
CA SER A 304 19.72 11.57 14.57
C SER A 304 19.62 10.07 14.85
N ALA A 305 19.51 9.24 13.81
CA ALA A 305 19.42 7.79 13.92
C ALA A 305 20.75 7.15 14.36
N PHE A 306 21.88 7.59 13.77
CA PHE A 306 23.19 6.93 13.88
C PHE A 306 24.27 7.71 14.63
N LYS A 307 24.08 8.97 15.07
CA LYS A 307 25.08 9.60 15.95
C LYS A 307 25.14 8.81 17.26
N ARG A 308 26.28 8.14 17.47
CA ARG A 308 26.78 7.83 18.82
C ARG A 308 27.06 9.16 19.51
N THR A 309 26.56 9.32 20.71
CA THR A 309 26.94 10.35 21.66
C THR A 309 28.43 10.18 22.00
N LYS A 310 29.32 10.63 21.10
CA LYS A 310 30.74 10.86 21.39
C LYS A 310 30.93 12.36 21.51
N GLU A 311 30.45 12.90 22.61
CA GLU A 311 31.10 14.05 23.22
C GLU A 311 31.80 13.50 24.46
N ILE A 312 32.97 12.90 24.23
CA ILE A 312 33.99 12.83 25.28
C ILE A 312 34.53 14.26 25.31
N SER A 313 33.96 15.08 26.18
CA SER A 313 34.57 16.34 26.58
C SER A 313 35.95 15.99 27.15
N PHE A 314 37.00 16.19 26.36
CA PHE A 314 38.34 16.36 26.90
C PHE A 314 38.27 17.61 27.78
N ALA A 315 38.09 17.38 29.08
CA ALA A 315 38.45 18.37 30.07
C ALA A 315 39.96 18.57 29.92
N THR A 316 40.34 19.65 29.24
CA THR A 316 41.68 20.22 29.33
C THR A 316 41.89 20.61 30.79
N VAL A 317 42.45 19.69 31.57
CA VAL A 317 43.07 19.98 32.86
C VAL A 317 44.30 20.83 32.53
N HIS A 318 44.14 22.15 32.57
CA HIS A 318 45.27 23.05 32.75
C HIS A 318 45.62 22.99 34.24
N SER A 319 46.69 22.25 34.56
CA SER A 319 47.46 22.38 35.80
C SER A 319 48.80 22.99 35.46
#